data_AF-A0A848C6W3-F1
#
_entry.id   AF-A0A848C6W3-F1
#
_cell.length_a   1.000
_cell.length_b   1.000
_cell.length_c   1.000
_cell.angle_alpha   90.00
_cell.angle_beta   90.00
_cell.angle_gamma   90.00
#
_symmetry.space_group_name_H-M   'P 1'
#
loop_
_entity.id
_entity.type
_entity.pdbx_description
1 polymer ?
#
loop_
_entity_poly.entity_id
_entity_poly.type
_entity_poly.pdbx_seq_one_letter_code
_entity_poly.pdbx_strand_id
1 'polypeptide(L)'
;VRNYLVSGDGKVTDQEVVMFINLCKYQHLNPFLNEAYIVKFGSRPAQLITSKEAFMKRAEANEHFRGSKAGVIVVRNNQIIYSQGAFALPSDTIVGGWAEVKRDDREEPIHIEISFDEFNKKQATWKDMPANMIRKTALVNALREAFPDSLGSLYTEDDKSETNTVNASQEPKKVTAKQNGASALINRVVGNKQEEPVHIVAEEAVKVSEQQEPKRDPRDPEEEQIDIFKEQMEREKAEKEGTK
;
A
#
# COMPACT_ATOMS: atom_id res chain seq x y z
N VAL A 1 -17.67 12.30 4.88
CA VAL A 1 -16.70 11.69 3.94
C VAL A 1 -15.51 11.09 4.66
N ARG A 2 -14.76 11.84 5.50
CA ARG A 2 -13.62 11.30 6.31
C ARG A 2 -13.96 9.97 7.01
N ASN A 3 -15.08 9.91 7.73
CA ASN A 3 -15.52 8.73 8.49
C ASN A 3 -15.80 7.47 7.64
N TYR A 4 -15.91 7.61 6.32
CA TYR A 4 -16.15 6.49 5.40
C TYR A 4 -14.90 6.06 4.62
N LEU A 5 -13.81 6.83 4.73
CA LEU A 5 -12.59 6.62 3.94
C LEU A 5 -11.37 6.30 4.80
N VAL A 6 -11.36 6.69 6.07
CA VAL A 6 -10.24 6.46 6.98
C VAL A 6 -10.50 5.19 7.78
N SER A 7 -9.67 4.17 7.56
CA SER A 7 -9.59 2.99 8.43
C SER A 7 -8.52 3.27 9.51
N GLY A 8 -8.93 3.33 10.78
CA GLY A 8 -8.04 3.52 11.94
C GLY A 8 -8.01 4.94 12.56
N ASP A 9 -7.29 5.08 13.68
CA ASP A 9 -7.20 6.30 14.52
C ASP A 9 -6.29 7.41 13.97
N GLY A 10 -5.88 7.30 12.70
CA GLY A 10 -4.98 8.25 12.07
C GLY A 10 -5.61 9.65 11.99
N LYS A 11 -4.94 10.67 12.55
CA LYS A 11 -5.28 12.09 12.35
C LYS A 11 -4.96 12.52 10.91
N VAL A 12 -5.73 12.01 9.96
CA VAL A 12 -5.70 12.39 8.55
C VAL A 12 -6.34 13.78 8.42
N THR A 13 -5.68 14.74 7.78
CA THR A 13 -6.17 16.11 7.58
C THR A 13 -7.14 16.21 6.39
N ASP A 14 -7.93 17.29 6.31
CA ASP A 14 -8.87 17.48 5.20
C ASP A 14 -8.13 17.59 3.86
N GLN A 15 -6.96 18.23 3.87
CA GLN A 15 -6.08 18.33 2.71
C GLN A 15 -5.60 16.96 2.22
N GLU A 16 -5.24 16.06 3.15
CA GLU A 16 -4.84 14.68 2.81
C GLU A 16 -6.00 13.89 2.21
N VAL A 17 -7.22 14.05 2.74
CA VAL A 17 -8.43 13.40 2.17
C VAL A 17 -8.71 13.89 0.75
N VAL A 18 -8.63 15.21 0.51
CA VAL A 18 -8.84 15.78 -0.83
C VAL A 18 -7.78 15.28 -1.81
N MET A 19 -6.51 15.25 -1.38
CA MET A 19 -5.41 14.73 -2.18
C MET A 19 -5.62 13.25 -2.53
N PHE A 20 -5.99 12.42 -1.54
CA PHE A 20 -6.31 11.01 -1.74
C PHE A 20 -7.46 10.79 -2.74
N ILE A 21 -8.56 11.53 -2.62
CA ILE A 21 -9.69 11.44 -3.55
C ILE A 21 -9.25 11.82 -4.97
N ASN A 22 -8.42 12.87 -5.13
CA ASN A 22 -7.92 13.27 -6.44
C ASN A 22 -6.98 12.23 -7.05
N LEU A 23 -6.12 11.61 -6.24
CA LEU A 23 -5.27 10.50 -6.69
C LEU A 23 -6.12 9.28 -7.10
N CYS A 24 -7.14 8.92 -6.32
CA CYS A 24 -8.06 7.85 -6.68
C CYS A 24 -8.76 8.15 -8.01
N LYS A 25 -9.23 9.38 -8.23
CA LYS A 25 -9.84 9.80 -9.51
C LYS A 25 -8.87 9.69 -10.67
N TYR A 26 -7.64 10.20 -10.52
CA TYR A 26 -6.62 10.16 -11.55
C TYR A 26 -6.21 8.73 -11.90
N GLN A 27 -6.10 7.87 -10.90
CA GLN A 27 -5.73 6.47 -11.08
C GLN A 27 -6.94 5.59 -11.42
N HIS A 28 -8.17 6.10 -11.47
CA HIS A 28 -9.39 5.30 -11.66
C HIS A 28 -9.59 4.20 -10.59
N LEU A 29 -9.35 4.55 -9.33
CA LEU A 29 -9.62 3.70 -8.16
C LEU A 29 -10.90 4.14 -7.46
N ASN A 30 -11.69 3.18 -6.99
CA ASN A 30 -12.87 3.44 -6.19
C ASN A 30 -12.61 3.20 -4.69
N PRO A 31 -12.43 4.25 -3.88
CA PRO A 31 -12.15 4.08 -2.46
C PRO A 31 -13.35 3.58 -1.64
N PHE A 32 -14.56 3.56 -2.20
CA PHE A 32 -15.76 3.02 -1.55
C PHE A 32 -15.98 1.53 -1.83
N LEU A 33 -15.25 0.97 -2.79
CA LEU A 33 -15.26 -0.47 -3.10
C LEU A 33 -13.98 -1.16 -2.60
N ASN A 34 -13.27 -0.54 -1.65
CA ASN A 34 -12.03 -1.07 -1.10
C ASN A 34 -10.95 -1.32 -2.16
N GLU A 35 -10.92 -0.50 -3.23
CA GLU A 35 -9.86 -0.53 -4.23
C GLU A 35 -8.64 0.30 -3.81
N ALA A 36 -8.84 1.27 -2.93
CA ALA A 36 -7.78 2.11 -2.37
C ALA A 36 -8.13 2.56 -0.95
N TYR A 37 -7.10 2.66 -0.11
CA TYR A 37 -7.18 3.07 1.29
C TYR A 37 -6.22 4.23 1.55
N ILE A 38 -6.56 5.06 2.53
CA ILE A 38 -5.69 6.11 3.04
C ILE A 38 -5.14 5.66 4.40
N VAL A 39 -3.83 5.55 4.51
CA VAL A 39 -3.16 5.11 5.74
C VAL A 39 -2.19 6.19 6.20
N LYS A 40 -2.21 6.51 7.50
CA LYS A 40 -1.32 7.51 8.09
C LYS A 40 -0.65 6.98 9.35
N PHE A 41 0.68 6.98 9.37
CA PHE A 41 1.48 6.50 10.49
C PHE A 41 2.17 7.64 11.23
N GLY A 42 1.73 7.93 12.45
CA GLY A 42 2.30 8.97 13.30
C GLY A 42 2.21 10.36 12.66
N SER A 43 3.33 11.06 12.56
CA SER A 43 3.44 12.38 11.94
C SER A 43 3.72 12.36 10.44
N ARG A 44 3.89 11.18 9.83
CA ARG A 44 4.17 11.09 8.38
C ARG A 44 2.94 11.49 7.56
N PRO A 45 3.13 12.05 6.34
CA PRO A 45 2.02 12.28 5.43
C PRO A 45 1.22 11.00 5.17
N ALA A 46 -0.10 11.16 5.00
CA ALA A 46 -0.95 10.04 4.60
C ALA A 46 -0.50 9.44 3.25
N GLN A 47 -0.59 8.12 3.15
CA GLN A 47 -0.21 7.33 1.98
C GLN A 47 -1.47 6.70 1.36
N LEU A 48 -1.50 6.64 0.02
CA LEU A 48 -2.49 5.86 -0.72
C LEU A 48 -1.97 4.43 -0.84
N ILE A 49 -2.78 3.48 -0.38
CA ILE A 49 -2.56 2.05 -0.51
C ILE A 49 -3.60 1.50 -1.48
N THR A 50 -3.15 0.80 -2.52
CA THR A 50 -4.04 0.11 -3.47
C THR A 50 -4.28 -1.30 -2.98
N SER A 51 -5.52 -1.81 -3.10
CA SER A 51 -5.82 -3.20 -2.74
C SER A 51 -5.33 -4.18 -3.80
N LYS A 52 -5.12 -5.43 -3.39
CA LYS A 52 -4.78 -6.51 -4.31
C LYS A 52 -5.94 -6.78 -5.31
N GLU A 53 -7.17 -6.54 -4.91
CA GLU A 53 -8.38 -6.67 -5.73
C GLU A 53 -8.35 -5.69 -6.91
N ALA A 54 -7.88 -4.46 -6.70
CA ALA A 54 -7.71 -3.49 -7.78
C ALA A 54 -6.66 -3.94 -8.81
N PHE A 55 -5.58 -4.60 -8.37
CA PHE A 55 -4.60 -5.21 -9.27
C PHE A 55 -5.22 -6.34 -10.10
N MET A 56 -5.94 -7.24 -9.44
CA MET A 56 -6.61 -8.37 -10.10
C MET A 56 -7.63 -7.87 -11.14
N LYS A 57 -8.47 -6.91 -10.77
CA LYS A 57 -9.51 -6.37 -11.66
C LYS A 57 -8.92 -5.73 -12.93
N ARG A 58 -7.79 -5.01 -12.81
CA ARG A 58 -7.11 -4.41 -13.97
C ARG A 58 -6.44 -5.46 -14.84
N ALA A 59 -5.85 -6.49 -14.24
CA ALA A 59 -5.28 -7.60 -14.99
C ALA A 59 -6.36 -8.35 -15.78
N GLU A 60 -7.49 -8.68 -15.14
CA GLU A 60 -8.65 -9.33 -15.78
C GLU A 60 -9.29 -8.49 -16.90
N ALA A 61 -9.19 -7.16 -16.81
CA ALA A 61 -9.67 -6.26 -17.86
C ALA A 61 -8.74 -6.19 -19.08
N ASN A 62 -7.51 -6.71 -18.98
CA ASN A 62 -6.55 -6.68 -20.08
C ASN A 62 -6.78 -7.87 -21.03
N GLU A 63 -6.93 -7.60 -22.32
CA GLU A 63 -7.22 -8.62 -23.33
C GLU A 63 -6.15 -9.71 -23.46
N HIS A 64 -4.91 -9.39 -23.09
CA HIS A 64 -3.77 -10.30 -23.16
C HIS A 64 -3.62 -11.16 -21.90
N PHE A 65 -4.34 -10.89 -20.80
CA PHE A 65 -4.19 -11.68 -19.58
C PHE A 65 -4.69 -13.12 -19.78
N ARG A 66 -3.88 -14.11 -19.40
CA ARG A 66 -4.20 -15.54 -19.51
C ARG A 66 -4.14 -16.26 -18.17
N GLY A 67 -4.31 -15.51 -17.09
CA GLY A 67 -4.30 -16.02 -15.73
C GLY A 67 -2.94 -15.89 -15.04
N SER A 68 -2.95 -16.24 -13.76
CA SER A 68 -1.78 -16.15 -12.89
C SER A 68 -1.72 -17.34 -11.95
N LYS A 69 -0.52 -17.77 -11.60
CA LYS A 69 -0.26 -18.71 -10.50
C LYS A 69 0.53 -17.98 -9.43
N ALA A 70 0.33 -18.39 -8.18
CA ALA A 70 1.12 -17.86 -7.08
C ALA A 70 1.19 -18.89 -5.96
N GLY A 71 2.31 -18.91 -5.26
CA GLY A 71 2.56 -19.84 -4.19
C GLY A 71 3.64 -19.39 -3.22
N VAL A 72 4.01 -20.30 -2.34
CA VAL A 72 5.04 -20.10 -1.33
C VAL A 72 6.23 -21.01 -1.59
N ILE A 73 7.42 -20.50 -1.30
CA ILE A 73 8.67 -21.24 -1.34
C ILE A 73 8.97 -21.68 0.09
N VAL A 74 9.06 -22.99 0.30
CA VAL A 74 9.31 -23.57 1.62
C VAL A 74 10.54 -24.47 1.61
N VAL A 75 11.20 -24.56 2.76
CA VAL A 75 12.21 -25.58 3.03
C VAL A 75 11.57 -26.68 3.85
N ARG A 76 11.55 -27.89 3.29
CA ARG A 76 11.09 -29.12 3.94
C ARG A 76 12.16 -30.18 3.78
N ASN A 77 12.60 -30.81 4.87
CA ASN A 77 13.65 -31.83 4.84
C ASN A 77 14.93 -31.37 4.08
N ASN A 78 15.37 -30.13 4.34
CA ASN A 78 16.52 -29.50 3.65
C ASN A 78 16.39 -29.35 2.12
N GLN A 79 15.17 -29.43 1.57
CA GLN A 79 14.90 -29.20 0.15
C GLN A 79 14.00 -27.99 -0.06
N ILE A 80 14.29 -27.21 -1.10
CA ILE A 80 13.46 -26.10 -1.54
C ILE A 80 12.28 -26.67 -2.34
N ILE A 81 11.07 -26.33 -1.94
CA ILE A 81 9.82 -26.76 -2.57
C ILE A 81 8.98 -25.54 -2.93
N TYR A 82 8.52 -25.51 -4.18
CA TYR A 82 7.55 -24.54 -4.68
C TYR A 82 6.14 -25.09 -4.43
N SER A 83 5.50 -24.62 -3.38
CA SER A 83 4.12 -24.99 -3.06
C SER A 83 3.17 -24.03 -3.79
N GLN A 84 2.23 -24.55 -4.59
CA GLN A 84 1.21 -23.73 -5.23
C GLN A 84 0.14 -23.36 -4.21
N GLY A 85 -0.24 -22.07 -4.16
CA GLY A 85 -1.11 -21.57 -3.09
C GLY A 85 -0.33 -21.25 -1.80
N ALA A 86 -1.05 -20.90 -0.74
CA ALA A 86 -0.46 -20.56 0.55
C ALA A 86 -0.32 -21.77 1.48
N PHE A 87 -0.05 -22.95 0.91
CA PHE A 87 0.02 -24.19 1.66
C PHE A 87 1.44 -24.44 2.19
N ALA A 88 1.57 -24.49 3.52
CA ALA A 88 2.79 -24.85 4.23
C ALA A 88 2.42 -25.77 5.40
N LEU A 89 3.21 -26.82 5.63
CA LEU A 89 3.06 -27.68 6.80
C LEU A 89 3.65 -27.00 8.05
N PRO A 90 3.23 -27.37 9.27
CA PRO A 90 3.86 -26.87 10.49
C PRO A 90 5.36 -27.17 10.60
N SER A 91 5.84 -28.21 9.90
CA SER A 91 7.25 -28.58 9.82
C SER A 91 8.05 -27.78 8.79
N ASP A 92 7.37 -27.01 7.94
CA ASP A 92 8.00 -26.27 6.85
C ASP A 92 8.52 -24.92 7.33
N THR A 93 9.67 -24.52 6.80
CA THR A 93 10.15 -23.15 6.94
C THR A 93 9.80 -22.36 5.69
N ILE A 94 8.96 -21.35 5.80
CA ILE A 94 8.66 -20.43 4.69
C ILE A 94 9.88 -19.55 4.45
N VAL A 95 10.41 -19.56 3.23
CA VAL A 95 11.60 -18.79 2.84
C VAL A 95 11.32 -17.76 1.74
N GLY A 96 10.16 -17.85 1.09
CA GLY A 96 9.77 -16.89 0.07
C GLY A 96 8.38 -17.09 -0.50
N GLY A 97 8.06 -16.29 -1.49
CA GLY A 97 6.85 -16.40 -2.30
C GLY A 97 7.21 -16.35 -3.77
N TRP A 98 6.39 -16.97 -4.61
CA TRP A 98 6.57 -16.96 -6.06
C TRP A 98 5.24 -16.67 -6.76
N ALA A 99 5.32 -16.08 -7.94
CA ALA A 99 4.16 -15.90 -8.81
C ALA A 99 4.54 -15.88 -10.28
N GLU A 100 3.65 -16.41 -11.10
CA GLU A 100 3.74 -16.39 -12.56
C GLU A 100 2.49 -15.69 -13.12
N VAL A 101 2.69 -14.78 -14.06
CA VAL A 101 1.61 -14.14 -14.81
C VAL A 101 1.80 -14.44 -16.29
N LYS A 102 0.77 -15.05 -16.89
CA LYS A 102 0.79 -15.40 -18.30
C LYS A 102 0.07 -14.35 -19.12
N ARG A 103 0.68 -13.99 -20.24
CA ARG A 103 0.07 -13.20 -21.30
C ARG A 103 0.20 -13.94 -22.63
N ASP A 104 -0.66 -13.64 -23.61
CA ASP A 104 -0.58 -14.27 -24.94
C ASP A 104 0.23 -13.47 -25.96
N ASP A 105 0.53 -12.20 -25.69
CA ASP A 105 1.38 -11.33 -26.50
C ASP A 105 2.88 -11.50 -26.20
N ARG A 106 3.25 -12.47 -25.35
CA ARG A 106 4.61 -12.79 -24.94
C ARG A 106 4.78 -14.31 -24.86
N GLU A 107 5.97 -14.79 -25.20
CA GLU A 107 6.28 -16.22 -25.15
C GLU A 107 6.51 -16.70 -23.70
N GLU A 108 7.36 -15.98 -22.97
CA GLU A 108 7.69 -16.31 -21.58
C GLU A 108 6.73 -15.63 -20.60
N PRO A 109 6.25 -16.35 -19.57
CA PRO A 109 5.49 -15.74 -18.48
C PRO A 109 6.40 -14.83 -17.66
N ILE A 110 5.79 -13.82 -17.02
CA ILE A 110 6.49 -13.05 -16.00
C ILE A 110 6.52 -13.90 -14.73
N HIS A 111 7.71 -14.33 -14.34
CA HIS A 111 7.96 -15.12 -13.13
C HIS A 111 8.71 -14.27 -12.10
N ILE A 112 8.19 -14.21 -10.88
CA ILE A 112 8.77 -13.46 -9.77
C ILE A 112 8.93 -14.39 -8.58
N GLU A 113 10.08 -14.25 -7.91
CA GLU A 113 10.36 -14.83 -6.61
C GLU A 113 10.82 -13.72 -5.67
N ILE A 114 10.26 -13.73 -4.46
CA ILE A 114 10.62 -12.78 -3.41
C ILE A 114 11.01 -13.54 -2.15
N SER A 115 12.04 -13.03 -1.47
CA SER A 115 12.48 -13.62 -0.21
C SER A 115 11.55 -13.20 0.94
N PHE A 116 11.28 -14.13 1.85
CA PHE A 116 10.41 -13.85 3.00
C PHE A 116 11.02 -12.78 3.91
N ASP A 117 12.33 -12.85 4.16
CA ASP A 117 13.04 -11.92 5.05
C ASP A 117 13.05 -10.47 4.55
N GLU A 118 12.99 -10.27 3.23
CA GLU A 118 12.99 -8.94 2.63
C GLU A 118 11.65 -8.20 2.83
N PHE A 119 10.54 -8.93 2.78
CA PHE A 119 9.18 -8.38 2.82
C PHE A 119 8.50 -8.54 4.16
N ASN A 120 9.00 -9.41 5.05
CA ASN A 120 8.40 -9.63 6.35
C ASN A 120 8.43 -8.36 7.23
N LYS A 121 7.27 -7.73 7.38
CA LYS A 121 7.09 -6.50 8.16
C LYS A 121 7.07 -6.71 9.67
N LYS A 122 7.10 -7.97 10.14
CA LYS A 122 6.99 -8.36 11.55
C LYS A 122 5.73 -7.82 12.26
N GLN A 123 4.72 -7.43 11.47
CA GLN A 123 3.40 -6.99 11.93
C GLN A 123 2.52 -8.21 12.28
N ALA A 124 1.40 -7.98 12.97
CA ALA A 124 0.50 -9.05 13.43
C ALA A 124 0.06 -9.96 12.28
N THR A 125 -0.47 -9.38 11.19
CA THR A 125 -0.93 -10.13 10.01
C THR A 125 0.17 -11.00 9.38
N TRP A 126 1.42 -10.52 9.37
CA TRP A 126 2.57 -11.27 8.87
C TRP A 126 2.99 -12.41 9.80
N LYS A 127 2.68 -12.33 11.10
CA LYS A 127 2.92 -13.41 12.07
C LYS A 127 1.79 -14.44 12.04
N ASP A 128 0.55 -13.98 11.90
CA ASP A 128 -0.64 -14.83 11.95
C ASP A 128 -0.86 -15.59 10.63
N MET A 129 -0.56 -14.95 9.48
CA MET A 129 -0.80 -15.53 8.15
C MET A 129 0.40 -15.34 7.18
N PRO A 130 1.62 -15.78 7.55
CA PRO A 130 2.85 -15.53 6.77
C PRO A 130 2.79 -16.03 5.33
N ALA A 131 2.22 -17.23 5.11
CA ALA A 131 2.10 -17.84 3.79
C ALA A 131 1.18 -17.05 2.85
N ASN A 132 0.05 -16.57 3.37
CA ASN A 132 -0.88 -15.75 2.60
C ASN A 132 -0.25 -14.41 2.22
N MET A 133 0.44 -13.77 3.17
CA MET A 133 1.08 -12.48 2.95
C MET A 133 2.16 -12.56 1.87
N ILE A 134 3.13 -13.46 2.02
CA ILE A 134 4.24 -13.54 1.04
C ILE A 134 3.74 -13.95 -0.35
N ARG A 135 2.75 -14.85 -0.43
CA ARG A 135 2.11 -15.21 -1.70
C ARG A 135 1.40 -14.01 -2.34
N LYS A 136 0.65 -13.23 -1.56
CA LYS A 136 -0.04 -12.02 -2.03
C LYS A 136 0.96 -11.02 -2.58
N THR A 137 2.04 -10.77 -1.85
CA THR A 137 3.10 -9.85 -2.26
C THR A 137 3.76 -10.29 -3.56
N ALA A 138 4.07 -11.59 -3.71
CA ALA A 138 4.65 -12.12 -4.95
C ALA A 138 3.73 -11.90 -6.15
N LEU A 139 2.42 -12.19 -5.99
CA LEU A 139 1.43 -12.01 -7.05
C LEU A 139 1.29 -10.55 -7.48
N VAL A 140 1.21 -9.62 -6.53
CA VAL A 140 1.10 -8.18 -6.84
C VAL A 140 2.33 -7.69 -7.61
N ASN A 141 3.53 -8.13 -7.24
CA ASN A 141 4.77 -7.77 -7.95
C ASN A 141 4.78 -8.34 -9.37
N ALA A 142 4.41 -9.61 -9.55
CA ALA A 142 4.30 -10.22 -10.88
C ALA A 142 3.25 -9.51 -11.76
N LEU A 143 2.10 -9.11 -11.20
CA LEU A 143 1.09 -8.34 -11.94
C LEU A 143 1.61 -6.95 -12.33
N ARG A 144 2.35 -6.28 -11.44
CA ARG A 144 2.96 -4.97 -11.74
C ARG A 144 3.91 -5.05 -12.93
N GLU A 145 4.75 -6.08 -12.99
CA GLU A 145 5.68 -6.31 -14.10
C GLU A 145 5.00 -6.80 -15.39
N ALA A 146 3.92 -7.56 -15.25
CA ALA A 146 3.13 -8.00 -16.40
C ALA A 146 2.31 -6.88 -17.03
N PHE A 147 1.89 -5.86 -16.27
CA PHE A 147 1.03 -4.76 -16.73
C PHE A 147 1.54 -3.38 -16.31
N PRO A 148 2.78 -3.00 -16.66
CA PRO A 148 3.42 -1.78 -16.15
C PRO A 148 2.64 -0.50 -16.48
N ASP A 149 2.00 -0.43 -17.64
CA ASP A 149 1.22 0.74 -18.05
C ASP A 149 0.01 1.02 -17.15
N SER A 150 -0.60 -0.04 -16.60
CA SER A 150 -1.83 0.07 -15.80
C SER A 150 -1.62 -0.13 -14.30
N LEU A 151 -0.54 -0.81 -13.90
CA LEU A 151 -0.25 -1.21 -12.51
C LEU A 151 1.09 -0.67 -11.99
N GLY A 152 1.98 -0.18 -12.86
CA GLY A 152 3.34 0.22 -12.50
C GLY A 152 3.42 1.33 -11.46
N SER A 153 2.46 2.26 -11.47
CA SER A 153 2.40 3.37 -10.50
C SER A 153 1.59 3.06 -9.24
N LEU A 154 1.06 1.85 -9.10
CA LEU A 154 0.24 1.46 -7.96
C LEU A 154 1.11 0.76 -6.91
N TYR A 155 0.85 1.10 -5.64
CA TYR A 155 1.56 0.55 -4.50
C TYR A 155 0.56 -0.07 -3.54
N THR A 156 0.92 -1.23 -3.01
CA THR A 156 0.18 -1.95 -1.98
C THR A 156 0.83 -1.71 -0.62
N GLU A 157 0.15 -2.16 0.43
CA GLU A 157 0.65 -2.02 1.79
C GLU A 157 1.98 -2.73 2.02
N ASP A 158 2.32 -3.75 1.21
CA ASP A 158 3.48 -4.61 1.42
C ASP A 158 4.74 -4.10 0.74
N ASP A 159 4.63 -3.14 -0.19
CA ASP A 159 5.78 -2.54 -0.83
C ASP A 159 6.66 -1.87 0.25
N LYS A 160 7.99 -1.99 0.08
CA LYS A 160 8.92 -1.18 0.87
C LYS A 160 8.57 0.26 0.58
N SER A 161 8.27 1.02 1.63
CA SER A 161 7.88 2.42 1.49
C SER A 161 9.06 3.23 0.99
N GLU A 162 9.31 3.24 -0.32
CA GLU A 162 9.81 4.44 -0.95
C GLU A 162 8.66 5.43 -0.84
N THR A 163 8.86 6.37 0.07
CA THR A 163 7.98 7.48 0.37
C THR A 163 7.42 8.04 -0.95
N ASN A 164 6.17 7.74 -1.26
CA ASN A 164 5.34 8.64 -2.06
C ASN A 164 5.06 9.90 -1.23
N THR A 165 6.13 10.59 -0.79
CA THR A 165 6.08 12.03 -0.65
C THR A 165 5.84 12.54 -2.06
N VAL A 166 4.59 12.84 -2.35
CA VAL A 166 4.28 13.92 -3.30
C VAL A 166 5.04 15.14 -2.79
N ASN A 167 6.28 15.30 -3.26
CA ASN A 167 7.01 16.54 -3.12
C ASN A 167 6.22 17.58 -3.90
N ALA A 168 5.30 18.26 -3.23
CA ALA A 168 4.68 19.49 -3.70
C ALA A 168 5.70 20.65 -3.80
N SER A 169 6.99 20.36 -3.59
CA SER A 169 8.13 21.27 -3.75
C SER A 169 9.12 20.71 -4.77
N GLN A 170 8.68 20.40 -5.98
CA GLN A 170 9.59 20.50 -7.12
C GLN A 170 9.56 21.94 -7.60
N GLU A 171 10.40 22.78 -7.01
CA GLU A 171 10.91 23.93 -7.75
C GLU A 171 11.48 23.41 -9.07
N PRO A 172 11.21 24.07 -10.21
CA PRO A 172 11.70 23.61 -11.49
C PRO A 172 13.23 23.52 -11.43
N LYS A 173 13.78 22.31 -11.57
CA LYS A 173 15.21 22.09 -11.77
C LYS A 173 15.65 22.99 -12.92
N LYS A 174 16.44 24.02 -12.62
CA LYS A 174 17.14 24.83 -13.62
C LYS A 174 18.01 23.89 -14.46
N VAL A 175 17.52 23.56 -15.64
CA VAL A 175 18.34 22.95 -16.69
C VAL A 175 19.31 24.04 -17.12
N THR A 176 20.60 23.86 -16.81
CA THR A 176 21.68 24.73 -17.28
C THR A 176 21.85 24.51 -18.79
N ALA A 177 21.05 25.21 -19.58
CA ALA A 177 21.31 25.40 -21.00
C ALA A 177 22.04 26.75 -21.18
N LYS A 178 23.30 26.67 -21.65
CA LYS A 178 24.07 27.83 -22.05
C LYS A 178 23.38 28.53 -23.24
N GLN A 179 22.92 29.75 -22.97
CA GLN A 179 22.95 30.99 -23.77
C GLN A 179 22.78 30.87 -25.30
N ASN A 180 21.71 31.47 -25.85
CA ASN A 180 21.80 32.74 -26.61
C ASN A 180 20.43 33.24 -27.10
N GLY A 181 20.14 34.53 -26.88
CA GLY A 181 19.39 35.36 -27.83
C GLY A 181 17.86 35.29 -27.89
N ALA A 182 17.14 35.65 -26.82
CA ALA A 182 15.72 36.07 -26.95
C ALA A 182 15.18 36.97 -25.81
N SER A 183 16.04 37.54 -24.95
CA SER A 183 15.60 38.20 -23.70
C SER A 183 15.34 39.72 -23.81
N ALA A 184 14.99 40.23 -25.01
CA ALA A 184 14.78 41.66 -25.25
C ALA A 184 13.31 42.08 -25.47
N LEU A 185 12.34 41.16 -25.46
CA LEU A 185 10.95 41.46 -25.83
C LEU A 185 9.92 41.45 -24.69
N ILE A 186 10.25 40.89 -23.51
CA ILE A 186 9.26 40.71 -22.42
C ILE A 186 9.27 41.89 -21.42
N ASN A 187 10.37 42.66 -21.34
CA ASN A 187 10.51 43.79 -20.40
C ASN A 187 9.76 45.08 -20.81
N ARG A 188 8.80 45.00 -21.73
CA ARG A 188 8.08 46.18 -22.27
C ARG A 188 6.61 46.27 -21.87
N VAL A 189 6.05 45.31 -21.12
CA VAL A 189 4.58 45.21 -20.97
C VAL A 189 4.02 45.38 -19.55
N VAL A 190 4.79 45.30 -18.45
CA VAL A 190 4.18 45.49 -17.12
C VAL A 190 5.08 46.29 -16.19
N GLY A 191 4.94 47.62 -16.27
CA GLY A 191 5.39 48.56 -15.25
C GLY A 191 4.28 48.82 -14.23
N ASN A 192 4.72 48.99 -12.98
CA ASN A 192 4.03 49.60 -11.83
C ASN A 192 2.76 48.97 -11.26
N LYS A 193 2.87 48.44 -10.04
CA LYS A 193 2.40 49.12 -8.81
C LYS A 193 2.94 48.43 -7.54
N GLN A 194 3.39 49.25 -6.60
CA GLN A 194 3.79 48.92 -5.22
C GLN A 194 2.55 48.93 -4.30
N GLU A 195 2.54 48.10 -3.25
CA GLU A 195 1.90 48.37 -1.96
C GLU A 195 2.50 47.47 -0.86
N GLU A 196 2.61 48.02 0.35
CA GLU A 196 3.43 47.61 1.52
C GLU A 196 2.74 46.63 2.51
N PRO A 197 3.47 46.05 3.51
CA PRO A 197 3.08 44.83 4.24
C PRO A 197 2.31 45.07 5.54
N VAL A 198 1.47 44.10 5.94
CA VAL A 198 0.77 44.08 7.24
C VAL A 198 1.33 42.98 8.15
N HIS A 199 1.86 43.41 9.30
CA HIS A 199 2.28 42.60 10.45
C HIS A 199 1.09 42.00 11.20
N ILE A 200 1.21 40.73 11.65
CA ILE A 200 0.41 40.21 12.77
C ILE A 200 1.31 39.36 13.69
N VAL A 201 1.14 39.58 14.99
CA VAL A 201 1.98 39.23 16.13
C VAL A 201 1.71 37.81 16.64
N ALA A 202 2.74 37.15 17.17
CA ALA A 202 2.69 35.85 17.84
C ALA A 202 2.29 36.00 19.32
N GLU A 203 1.47 35.08 19.84
CA GLU A 203 1.29 34.92 21.28
C GLU A 203 1.16 33.44 21.69
N GLU A 204 1.48 33.20 22.96
CA GLU A 204 2.22 32.06 23.51
C GLU A 204 1.43 30.77 23.84
N ALA A 205 2.22 29.77 24.22
CA ALA A 205 1.92 28.38 24.50
C ALA A 205 1.08 28.12 25.78
N VAL A 206 0.35 27.00 25.79
CA VAL A 206 -0.24 26.41 27.00
C VAL A 206 0.11 24.91 27.10
N LYS A 207 0.37 24.49 28.34
CA LYS A 207 1.01 23.26 28.84
C LYS A 207 0.27 21.94 28.53
N VAL A 208 1.09 20.89 28.43
CA VAL A 208 0.76 19.46 28.37
C VAL A 208 0.41 18.91 29.76
N SER A 209 -0.62 18.06 29.86
CA SER A 209 -0.79 17.11 30.98
C SER A 209 -1.37 15.77 30.53
N GLU A 210 -0.66 14.71 30.95
CA GLU A 210 -1.01 13.30 31.19
C GLU A 210 -1.69 12.42 30.13
N GLN A 211 -1.01 11.29 29.88
CA GLN A 211 -1.35 10.21 28.95
C GLN A 211 -2.32 9.21 29.59
N GLN A 212 -3.36 8.80 28.86
CA GLN A 212 -4.08 7.54 29.07
C GLN A 212 -3.94 6.68 27.81
N GLU A 213 -3.64 5.39 28.00
CA GLU A 213 -3.51 4.39 26.93
C GLU A 213 -4.81 4.27 26.11
N PRO A 214 -4.76 4.16 24.76
CA PRO A 214 -5.96 4.13 23.96
C PRO A 214 -6.61 2.74 23.95
N LYS A 215 -7.93 2.74 24.11
CA LYS A 215 -8.84 1.58 24.06
C LYS A 215 -9.01 1.09 22.60
N ARG A 216 -9.18 -0.22 22.44
CA ARG A 216 -9.35 -0.95 21.16
C ARG A 216 -10.76 -0.70 20.55
N ASP A 217 -10.89 -0.52 19.23
CA ASP A 217 -12.16 -0.21 18.52
C ASP A 217 -12.86 -1.50 18.01
N PRO A 218 -14.09 -1.83 18.46
CA PRO A 218 -14.75 -3.13 18.17
C PRO A 218 -15.36 -3.35 16.76
N ARG A 219 -14.97 -2.60 15.71
CA ARG A 219 -15.76 -2.52 14.45
C ARG A 219 -14.96 -2.65 13.16
N ASP A 220 -13.75 -3.17 13.20
CA ASP A 220 -13.01 -3.53 11.98
C ASP A 220 -13.59 -4.84 11.40
N PRO A 221 -14.10 -4.88 10.15
CA PRO A 221 -14.68 -6.09 9.54
C PRO A 221 -13.70 -7.25 9.33
N GLU A 222 -12.39 -6.98 9.27
CA GLU A 222 -11.36 -8.02 9.27
C GLU A 222 -11.11 -8.51 10.69
N GLU A 223 -11.19 -7.64 11.70
CA GLU A 223 -11.12 -8.03 13.10
C GLU A 223 -12.37 -8.79 13.57
N GLU A 224 -13.56 -8.47 13.04
CA GLU A 224 -14.81 -9.21 13.30
C GLU A 224 -14.72 -10.65 12.76
N GLN A 225 -14.09 -10.84 11.61
CA GLN A 225 -13.78 -12.17 11.08
C GLN A 225 -12.70 -12.90 11.90
N ILE A 226 -11.70 -12.19 12.39
CA ILE A 226 -10.67 -12.72 13.29
C ILE A 226 -11.27 -13.15 14.63
N ASP A 227 -12.21 -12.38 15.18
CA ASP A 227 -12.87 -12.67 16.45
C ASP A 227 -13.83 -13.86 16.32
N ILE A 228 -14.62 -13.93 15.23
CA ILE A 228 -15.44 -15.11 14.91
C ILE A 228 -14.56 -16.36 14.76
N PHE A 229 -13.40 -16.25 14.10
CA PHE A 229 -12.49 -17.36 13.90
C PHE A 229 -11.78 -17.78 15.20
N LYS A 230 -11.41 -16.84 16.07
CA LYS A 230 -10.85 -17.12 17.40
C LYS A 230 -11.86 -17.81 18.31
N GLU A 231 -13.11 -17.36 18.32
CA GLU A 231 -14.17 -18.02 19.08
C GLU A 231 -14.42 -19.45 18.61
N GLN A 232 -14.34 -19.71 17.30
CA GLN A 232 -14.45 -21.06 16.75
C GLN A 232 -13.28 -21.96 17.21
N MET A 233 -12.06 -21.44 17.18
CA MET A 233 -10.87 -22.14 17.65
C MET A 233 -10.90 -22.46 19.15
N GLU A 234 -11.40 -21.54 19.98
CA GLU A 234 -11.54 -21.76 21.43
C GLU A 234 -12.61 -22.79 21.76
N ARG A 235 -13.74 -22.80 21.03
CA ARG A 235 -14.78 -23.83 21.19
C ARG A 235 -14.28 -25.22 20.81
N GLU A 236 -13.57 -25.36 19.69
CA GLU A 236 -12.97 -26.64 19.31
C GLU A 236 -11.93 -27.14 20.32
N LYS A 237 -11.19 -26.22 20.94
CA LYS A 237 -10.20 -26.56 21.97
C LYS A 237 -10.88 -27.02 23.26
N ALA A 238 -11.96 -26.37 23.68
CA ALA A 238 -12.75 -26.76 24.85
C ALA A 238 -13.44 -28.13 24.65
N GLU A 239 -13.94 -28.44 23.45
CA GLU A 239 -14.53 -29.75 23.13
C GLU A 239 -13.48 -30.89 23.17
N LYS A 240 -12.26 -30.62 22.73
CA LYS A 240 -11.15 -31.57 22.80
C LYS A 240 -10.62 -31.78 24.23
N GLU A 241 -10.73 -30.78 25.09
CA GLU A 241 -10.32 -30.86 26.50
C GLU A 241 -11.40 -31.48 27.40
N GLY A 242 -12.69 -31.40 27.02
CA GLY A 242 -13.81 -32.01 27.74
C GLY A 242 -14.04 -33.51 27.47
N THR A 243 -13.26 -34.12 26.58
CA THR A 243 -13.37 -35.55 26.21
C THR A 243 -12.21 -36.40 26.78
N LYS A 244 -11.60 -35.95 27.88
CA LYS A 244 -10.60 -36.71 28.65
C LYS A 244 -11.13 -37.14 30.00
#